data_AF-A0A924WD35-F1
#
_entry.id   AF-A0A924WD35-F1
#
_cell.length_a   1.000
_cell.length_b   1.000
_cell.length_c   1.000
_cell.angle_alpha   90.00
_cell.angle_beta   90.00
_cell.angle_gamma   90.00
#
_symmetry.space_group_name_H-M   'P 1'
#
loop_
_entity.id
_entity.type
_entity.pdbx_description
1 polymer ?
#
loop_
_entity_poly.entity_id
_entity_poly.type
_entity_poly.pdbx_seq_one_letter_code
_entity_poly.pdbx_strand_id
1 'polypeptide(L)'
;MSWQERDYRDMPDEGAWRKALRRVFGDTENFFSWSIGLCRISRIDVRIHLTFVLFIVFKMIWAATVDLHSFIVAGISSLVLFTLVLMHEFGHCLACRWVKGEANEIIMWPLGGLAMCIPPKTWRANLITTAGGPMVNVVLVPILALLLLAMGATTQQLIFNPLMPGSVMGSAWLTGPINYLRIAVWLAYYTNLALLAFNVLLPMFPMDGGRLLQEFLWSKQGYGKSMHNATTIGLVFAVVLGLFAMTARSDKSSNEATSNLLMIAVFCGFTCWTEKKRLAAAANLGGAEYDFAPAYRGARDEESDAEKVLAASKRRIKAEETESKRQEEVDRILSKIRETGMGSLTRKEEQTLRGETERRRGKQG
;
A
#
# COMPACT_ATOMS: atom_id res chain seq x y z
N MET A 1 17.40 2.22 43.37
CA MET A 1 17.63 3.64 43.05
C MET A 1 17.56 3.80 41.54
N SER A 2 16.72 4.73 41.13
CA SER A 2 16.10 4.91 39.81
C SER A 2 17.06 5.46 38.75
N TRP A 3 16.93 4.94 37.52
CA TRP A 3 17.53 5.47 36.29
C TRP A 3 16.76 6.70 35.76
N GLN A 4 16.44 7.65 36.63
CA GLN A 4 15.80 8.91 36.25
C GLN A 4 16.74 10.04 36.61
N GLU A 5 17.47 10.52 35.59
CA GLU A 5 17.95 11.91 35.39
C GLU A 5 19.11 11.86 34.38
N ARG A 6 18.75 11.79 33.09
CA ARG A 6 19.61 12.29 32.01
C ARG A 6 18.94 13.55 31.50
N ASP A 7 19.55 14.67 31.86
CA ASP A 7 19.16 16.03 31.53
C ASP A 7 19.12 16.21 30.00
N TYR A 8 17.94 16.52 29.45
CA TYR A 8 17.69 16.76 28.02
C TYR A 8 17.92 18.24 27.68
N ARG A 9 19.09 18.80 28.01
CA ARG A 9 19.36 20.24 27.77
C ARG A 9 20.44 20.58 26.77
N ASP A 10 21.13 19.61 26.20
CA ASP A 10 22.12 19.86 25.13
C ASP A 10 21.77 19.07 23.86
N MET A 11 20.76 19.56 23.12
CA MET A 11 20.66 19.25 21.68
C MET A 11 21.48 20.29 20.91
N PRO A 12 22.38 19.89 20.00
CA PRO A 12 23.18 20.83 19.22
C PRO A 12 22.26 21.75 18.40
N ASP A 13 22.58 23.04 18.37
CA ASP A 13 21.78 24.09 17.74
C ASP A 13 21.39 23.70 16.30
N GLU A 14 20.13 23.30 16.13
CA GLU A 14 19.60 22.94 14.82
C GLU A 14 19.59 24.20 13.93
N GLY A 15 20.48 24.21 12.94
CA GLY A 15 20.62 25.30 11.99
C GLY A 15 19.28 25.72 11.38
N ALA A 16 19.12 27.03 11.12
CA ALA A 16 17.88 27.64 10.64
C ALA A 16 17.23 26.91 9.45
N TRP A 17 18.05 26.31 8.58
CA TRP A 17 17.59 25.47 7.46
C TRP A 17 16.89 24.18 7.90
N ARG A 18 17.37 23.49 8.95
CA ARG A 18 16.70 22.31 9.50
C ARG A 18 15.38 22.68 10.18
N LYS A 19 15.33 23.82 10.87
CA LYS A 19 14.09 24.38 11.44
C LYS A 19 13.09 24.77 10.33
N ALA A 20 13.57 25.34 9.23
CA ALA A 20 12.73 25.66 8.06
C ALA A 20 12.21 24.38 7.37
N LEU A 21 13.07 23.38 7.17
CA LEU A 21 12.69 22.09 6.61
C LEU A 21 11.69 21.36 7.51
N ARG A 22 11.86 21.36 8.83
CA ARG A 22 10.87 20.79 9.77
C ARG A 22 9.51 21.50 9.73
N ARG A 23 9.48 22.82 9.52
CA ARG A 23 8.22 23.56 9.37
C ARG A 23 7.46 23.20 8.08
N VAL A 24 8.19 22.88 7.01
CA VAL A 24 7.61 22.59 5.69
C VAL A 24 7.35 21.09 5.49
N PHE A 25 8.20 20.23 6.04
CA PHE A 25 8.25 18.78 5.78
C PHE A 25 8.14 17.92 7.06
N GLY A 26 7.77 18.47 8.22
CA GLY A 26 7.66 17.69 9.47
C GLY A 26 8.97 17.02 9.92
N ASP A 27 8.90 16.02 10.79
CA ASP A 27 10.09 15.27 11.22
C ASP A 27 10.73 14.54 10.04
N THR A 28 12.00 14.81 9.78
CA THR A 28 12.75 14.37 8.60
C THR A 28 13.04 12.87 8.54
N GLU A 29 12.64 12.11 9.56
CA GLU A 29 12.92 10.68 9.66
C GLU A 29 11.87 9.81 8.93
N ASN A 30 10.71 10.37 8.61
CA ASN A 30 9.61 9.63 7.97
C ASN A 30 9.44 10.01 6.49
N PHE A 31 9.51 9.05 5.56
CA PHE A 31 9.38 9.30 4.11
C PHE A 31 8.13 10.13 3.76
N PHE A 32 7.00 9.88 4.43
CA PHE A 32 5.72 10.55 4.22
C PHE A 32 5.62 11.97 4.81
N SER A 33 6.60 12.38 5.64
CA SER A 33 6.67 13.75 6.14
C SER A 33 7.07 14.73 5.04
N TRP A 34 7.68 14.25 3.95
CA TRP A 34 8.04 15.01 2.75
C TRP A 34 6.82 15.37 1.89
N SER A 35 5.77 15.88 2.53
CA SER A 35 4.52 16.30 1.93
C SER A 35 4.22 17.75 2.27
N ILE A 36 3.77 18.50 1.27
CA ILE A 36 3.39 19.91 1.40
C ILE A 36 1.86 19.97 1.32
N GLY A 37 1.23 20.65 2.28
CA GLY A 37 -0.22 20.89 2.23
C GLY A 37 -0.58 21.86 1.10
N LEU A 38 -1.52 21.48 0.22
CA LEU A 38 -2.03 22.39 -0.82
C LEU A 38 -3.26 23.14 -0.34
N CYS A 39 -4.25 22.40 0.14
CA CYS A 39 -5.55 22.96 0.46
C CYS A 39 -6.31 22.04 1.41
N ARG A 40 -7.31 22.60 2.09
CA ARG A 40 -8.27 21.87 2.91
C ARG A 40 -9.65 21.99 2.26
N ILE A 41 -10.18 20.89 1.76
CA ILE A 41 -11.49 20.83 1.10
C ILE A 41 -12.40 19.93 1.93
N SER A 42 -13.58 20.42 2.33
CA SER A 42 -14.55 19.62 3.11
C SER A 42 -13.94 18.96 4.36
N ARG A 43 -13.07 19.65 5.10
CA ARG A 43 -12.32 19.10 6.25
C ARG A 43 -11.39 17.92 5.91
N ILE A 44 -10.99 17.78 4.65
CA ILE A 44 -9.97 16.83 4.20
C ILE A 44 -8.73 17.64 3.83
N ASP A 45 -7.61 17.35 4.48
CA ASP A 45 -6.32 17.97 4.20
C ASP A 45 -5.69 17.30 2.97
N VAL A 46 -5.54 18.05 1.89
CA VAL A 46 -4.90 17.58 0.66
C VAL A 46 -3.42 17.97 0.69
N ARG A 47 -2.55 16.97 0.67
CA ARG A 47 -1.10 17.14 0.60
C ARG A 47 -0.53 16.53 -0.68
N ILE A 48 0.56 17.10 -1.18
CA ILE A 48 1.35 16.50 -2.25
C ILE A 48 2.70 16.10 -1.69
N HIS A 49 3.10 14.87 -1.97
CA HIS A 49 4.44 14.39 -1.70
C HIS A 49 5.46 14.99 -2.67
N LEU A 50 6.67 15.31 -2.18
CA LEU A 50 7.76 15.81 -3.00
C LEU A 50 8.08 14.93 -4.22
N THR A 51 7.93 13.60 -4.10
CA THR A 51 8.17 12.65 -5.19
C THR A 51 7.24 12.88 -6.36
N PHE A 52 5.99 13.30 -6.12
CA PHE A 52 5.04 13.66 -7.17
C PHE A 52 5.46 14.94 -7.90
N VAL A 53 5.94 15.94 -7.17
CA VAL A 53 6.48 17.17 -7.77
C VAL A 53 7.72 16.87 -8.61
N LEU A 54 8.65 16.07 -8.09
CA LEU A 54 9.85 15.65 -8.81
C LEU A 54 9.50 14.86 -10.08
N PHE A 55 8.50 13.98 -10.01
CA PHE A 55 8.00 13.24 -11.17
C PHE A 55 7.46 14.18 -12.26
N ILE A 56 6.65 15.18 -11.89
CA ILE A 56 6.15 16.19 -12.84
C ILE A 56 7.29 16.98 -13.44
N VAL A 57 8.22 17.48 -12.61
CA VAL A 57 9.36 18.28 -13.09
C VAL A 57 10.23 17.47 -14.05
N PHE A 58 10.56 16.22 -13.71
CA PHE A 58 11.33 15.35 -14.59
C PHE A 58 10.62 15.11 -15.92
N LYS A 59 9.31 14.82 -15.89
CA LYS A 59 8.49 14.64 -17.09
C LYS A 59 8.45 15.90 -17.96
N MET A 60 8.34 17.07 -17.34
CA MET A 60 8.33 18.36 -18.03
C MET A 60 9.68 18.69 -18.66
N ILE A 61 10.79 18.46 -17.95
CA ILE A 61 12.15 18.65 -18.48
C ILE A 61 12.38 17.73 -19.67
N TRP A 62 12.02 16.45 -19.54
CA TRP A 62 12.15 15.49 -20.64
C TRP A 62 11.30 15.88 -21.86
N ALA A 63 10.07 16.34 -21.64
CA ALA A 63 9.22 16.78 -22.74
C ALA A 63 9.73 18.07 -23.42
N ALA A 64 10.38 18.96 -22.66
CA ALA A 64 10.98 20.19 -23.19
C ALA A 64 12.20 19.94 -24.09
N THR A 65 12.88 18.80 -23.97
CA THR A 65 14.00 18.46 -24.87
C THR A 65 13.55 18.05 -26.26
N VAL A 66 12.27 17.68 -26.43
CA VAL A 66 11.68 17.29 -27.70
C VAL A 66 11.17 18.51 -28.45
N ASP A 67 10.14 19.19 -27.93
CA ASP A 67 9.52 20.37 -28.54
C ASP A 67 8.49 21.05 -27.59
N LEU A 68 8.01 22.24 -27.97
CA LEU A 68 7.03 23.02 -27.18
C LEU A 68 5.66 22.32 -27.06
N HIS A 69 5.19 21.66 -28.11
CA HIS A 69 3.93 20.93 -28.08
C HIS A 69 4.01 19.77 -27.08
N SER A 70 5.09 18.98 -27.12
CA SER A 70 5.37 17.92 -26.14
C SER A 70 5.40 18.46 -24.71
N PHE A 71 6.04 19.60 -24.46
CA PHE A 71 6.06 20.26 -23.15
C PHE A 71 4.64 20.64 -22.66
N ILE A 72 3.82 21.25 -23.53
CA ILE A 72 2.44 21.63 -23.17
C ILE A 72 1.59 20.39 -22.89
N VAL A 73 1.69 19.35 -23.73
CA VAL A 73 0.97 18.08 -23.55
C VAL A 73 1.41 17.36 -22.27
N ALA A 74 2.69 17.42 -21.91
CA ALA A 74 3.19 16.91 -20.64
C ALA A 74 2.59 17.66 -19.44
N GLY A 75 2.45 18.98 -19.52
CA GLY A 75 1.80 19.80 -18.50
C GLY A 75 0.32 19.46 -18.34
N ILE A 76 -0.41 19.43 -19.46
CA ILE A 76 -1.83 19.05 -19.49
C ILE A 76 -2.04 17.64 -18.93
N SER A 77 -1.27 16.65 -19.40
CA SER A 77 -1.40 15.27 -18.93
C SER A 77 -1.08 15.12 -17.44
N SER A 78 -0.13 15.89 -16.92
CA SER A 78 0.21 15.88 -15.48
C SER A 78 -0.92 16.49 -14.63
N LEU A 79 -1.51 17.59 -15.10
CA LEU A 79 -2.67 18.21 -14.45
C LEU A 79 -3.89 17.27 -14.48
N VAL A 80 -4.19 16.68 -15.63
CA VAL A 80 -5.28 15.71 -15.80
C VAL A 80 -5.08 14.51 -14.86
N LEU A 81 -3.89 13.92 -14.84
CA LEU A 81 -3.58 12.79 -13.94
C LEU A 81 -3.79 13.19 -12.48
N PHE A 82 -3.25 14.33 -12.05
CA PHE A 82 -3.41 14.83 -10.69
C PHE A 82 -4.89 15.00 -10.33
N THR A 83 -5.67 15.65 -11.20
CA THR A 83 -7.10 15.89 -10.95
C THR A 83 -7.89 14.58 -10.88
N LEU A 84 -7.64 13.64 -11.80
CA LEU A 84 -8.36 12.36 -11.80
C LEU A 84 -8.03 11.51 -10.57
N VAL A 85 -6.75 11.41 -10.20
CA VAL A 85 -6.36 10.71 -8.97
C VAL A 85 -6.95 11.39 -7.75
N LEU A 86 -6.92 12.73 -7.68
CA LEU A 86 -7.51 13.47 -6.57
C LEU A 86 -9.02 13.21 -6.46
N MET A 87 -9.74 13.25 -7.58
CA MET A 87 -11.18 12.95 -7.63
C MET A 87 -11.48 11.51 -7.20
N HIS A 88 -10.64 10.55 -7.62
CA HIS A 88 -10.71 9.16 -7.20
C HIS A 88 -10.53 9.01 -5.68
N GLU A 89 -9.50 9.62 -5.10
CA GLU A 89 -9.29 9.60 -3.63
C GLU A 89 -10.43 10.26 -2.86
N PHE A 90 -10.98 11.36 -3.37
CA PHE A 90 -12.18 11.97 -2.81
C PHE A 90 -13.36 11.00 -2.82
N GLY A 91 -13.48 10.16 -3.84
CA GLY A 91 -14.47 9.08 -3.90
C GLY A 91 -14.39 8.15 -2.69
N HIS A 92 -13.18 7.70 -2.33
CA HIS A 92 -12.98 6.90 -1.11
C HIS A 92 -13.36 7.67 0.15
N CYS A 93 -12.90 8.92 0.31
CA CYS A 93 -13.22 9.72 1.49
C CYS A 93 -14.71 9.99 1.66
N LEU A 94 -15.40 10.31 0.57
CA LEU A 94 -16.85 10.56 0.57
C LEU A 94 -17.62 9.28 0.93
N ALA A 95 -17.24 8.15 0.34
CA ALA A 95 -17.84 6.86 0.66
C ALA A 95 -17.59 6.44 2.12
N CYS A 96 -16.37 6.65 2.63
CA CYS A 96 -16.01 6.41 4.03
C CYS A 96 -16.91 7.21 4.99
N ARG A 97 -17.07 8.51 4.73
CA ARG A 97 -17.94 9.38 5.54
C ARG A 97 -19.40 8.99 5.44
N TRP A 98 -19.85 8.53 4.27
CA TRP A 98 -21.22 8.07 4.09
C TRP A 98 -21.54 6.85 4.96
N VAL A 99 -20.58 5.96 5.15
CA VAL A 99 -20.70 4.82 6.08
C VAL A 99 -20.36 5.18 7.53
N LYS A 100 -20.31 6.48 7.88
CA LYS A 100 -19.98 7.02 9.21
C LYS A 100 -18.54 6.71 9.67
N GLY A 101 -17.62 6.51 8.72
CA GLY A 101 -16.18 6.43 8.99
C GLY A 101 -15.49 7.79 9.02
N GLU A 102 -14.22 7.78 9.40
CA GLU A 102 -13.37 8.97 9.46
C GLU A 102 -12.52 9.08 8.19
N ALA A 103 -12.44 10.28 7.61
CA ALA A 103 -11.60 10.55 6.45
C ALA A 103 -11.11 12.00 6.52
N ASN A 104 -9.81 12.17 6.79
CA ASN A 104 -9.27 13.46 7.24
C ASN A 104 -8.13 13.97 6.36
N GLU A 105 -7.48 13.11 5.59
CA GLU A 105 -6.25 13.47 4.88
C GLU A 105 -6.10 12.67 3.57
N ILE A 106 -5.63 13.35 2.51
CA ILE A 106 -5.27 12.75 1.23
C ILE A 106 -3.82 13.15 0.93
N ILE A 107 -2.96 12.17 0.70
CA ILE A 107 -1.57 12.39 0.29
C ILE A 107 -1.38 11.92 -1.15
N MET A 108 -1.04 12.83 -2.04
CA MET A 108 -0.82 12.56 -3.46
C MET A 108 0.63 12.12 -3.71
N TRP A 109 0.83 10.99 -4.39
CA TRP A 109 2.15 10.39 -4.66
C TRP A 109 2.22 9.85 -6.10
N PRO A 110 3.41 9.64 -6.71
CA PRO A 110 3.53 9.30 -8.14
C PRO A 110 2.74 8.06 -8.59
N LEU A 111 2.53 7.12 -7.69
CA LEU A 111 1.84 5.85 -7.95
C LEU A 111 0.33 5.90 -7.64
N GLY A 112 -0.21 7.05 -7.17
CA GLY A 112 -1.64 7.20 -6.87
C GLY A 112 -1.94 8.29 -5.83
N GLY A 113 -2.97 8.10 -5.02
CA GLY A 113 -3.19 8.84 -3.79
C GLY A 113 -3.25 7.89 -2.59
N LEU A 114 -3.08 8.43 -1.40
CA LEU A 114 -3.31 7.73 -0.14
C LEU A 114 -4.37 8.52 0.62
N ALA A 115 -5.63 8.12 0.46
CA ALA A 115 -6.74 8.66 1.24
C ALA A 115 -6.81 7.98 2.62
N MET A 116 -6.50 8.71 3.69
CA MET A 116 -6.56 8.21 5.07
C MET A 116 -8.01 8.00 5.52
N CYS A 117 -8.61 6.85 5.17
CA CYS A 117 -9.98 6.45 5.47
C CYS A 117 -10.05 5.32 6.50
N ILE A 118 -10.82 5.54 7.56
CA ILE A 118 -11.07 4.58 8.64
C ILE A 118 -12.58 4.29 8.69
N PRO A 119 -13.08 3.31 7.91
CA PRO A 119 -14.48 2.90 7.96
C PRO A 119 -14.76 2.00 9.18
N PRO A 120 -16.04 1.88 9.61
CA PRO A 120 -16.44 0.90 10.62
C PRO A 120 -16.00 -0.52 10.26
N LYS A 121 -15.70 -1.36 11.27
CA LYS A 121 -15.20 -2.75 11.13
C LYS A 121 -16.25 -3.74 10.63
N THR A 122 -16.82 -3.44 9.47
CA THR A 122 -17.76 -4.31 8.77
C THR A 122 -17.33 -4.43 7.31
N TRP A 123 -17.50 -5.62 6.74
CA TRP A 123 -17.15 -5.88 5.34
C TRP A 123 -17.89 -4.95 4.38
N ARG A 124 -19.16 -4.61 4.67
CA ARG A 124 -19.96 -3.70 3.83
C ARG A 124 -19.41 -2.28 3.83
N ALA A 125 -19.06 -1.75 5.00
CA ALA A 125 -18.54 -0.40 5.10
C ALA A 125 -17.18 -0.25 4.41
N ASN A 126 -16.31 -1.24 4.57
CA ASN A 126 -15.04 -1.32 3.86
C ASN A 126 -15.26 -1.41 2.33
N LEU A 127 -16.12 -2.33 1.88
CA LEU A 127 -16.46 -2.49 0.46
C LEU A 127 -17.00 -1.20 -0.18
N ILE A 128 -17.91 -0.50 0.51
CA ILE A 128 -18.45 0.78 0.02
C ILE A 128 -17.34 1.83 -0.06
N THR A 129 -16.45 1.87 0.93
CA THR A 129 -15.35 2.84 1.00
C THR A 129 -14.34 2.61 -0.12
N THR A 130 -13.90 1.37 -0.33
CA THR A 130 -12.99 1.00 -1.41
C THR A 130 -13.66 1.10 -2.78
N ALA A 131 -14.96 0.83 -2.92
CA ALA A 131 -15.67 1.06 -4.19
C ALA A 131 -15.86 2.55 -4.52
N GLY A 132 -15.78 3.44 -3.53
CA GLY A 132 -15.99 4.87 -3.68
C GLY A 132 -15.09 5.51 -4.73
N GLY A 133 -13.80 5.20 -4.73
CA GLY A 133 -12.84 5.72 -5.71
C GLY A 133 -13.15 5.27 -7.14
N PRO A 134 -13.19 3.95 -7.41
CA PRO A 134 -13.56 3.42 -8.71
C PRO A 134 -14.90 3.92 -9.25
N MET A 135 -15.90 4.15 -8.39
CA MET A 135 -17.19 4.68 -8.82
C MET A 135 -17.09 6.09 -9.40
N VAL A 136 -16.18 6.94 -8.91
CA VAL A 136 -15.91 8.25 -9.51
C VAL A 136 -15.44 8.06 -10.96
N ASN A 137 -14.51 7.15 -11.18
CA ASN A 137 -14.02 6.87 -12.53
C ASN A 137 -15.12 6.29 -13.43
N VAL A 138 -15.93 5.36 -12.93
CA VAL A 138 -17.07 4.78 -13.66
C VAL A 138 -18.06 5.86 -14.12
N VAL A 139 -18.37 6.83 -13.25
CA VAL A 139 -19.25 7.96 -13.58
C VAL A 139 -18.60 8.90 -14.59
N LEU A 140 -17.28 9.13 -14.49
CA LEU A 140 -16.55 10.00 -15.42
C LEU A 140 -16.44 9.43 -16.85
N VAL A 141 -16.43 8.10 -17.03
CA VAL A 141 -16.35 7.48 -18.37
C VAL A 141 -17.44 7.99 -19.33
N PRO A 142 -18.75 7.83 -19.05
CA PRO A 142 -19.80 8.29 -19.96
C PRO A 142 -19.81 9.82 -20.10
N ILE A 143 -19.49 10.58 -19.05
CA ILE A 143 -19.45 12.05 -19.11
C ILE A 143 -18.37 12.51 -20.10
N LEU A 144 -17.16 11.98 -19.97
CA LEU A 144 -16.04 12.34 -20.84
C LEU A 144 -16.24 11.79 -22.27
N ALA A 145 -16.84 10.60 -22.42
CA ALA A 145 -17.18 10.04 -23.72
C ALA A 145 -18.20 10.93 -24.47
N LEU A 146 -19.28 11.34 -23.79
CA LEU A 146 -20.29 12.23 -24.37
C LEU A 146 -19.69 13.59 -24.75
N LEU A 147 -18.80 14.13 -23.90
CA LEU A 147 -18.08 15.37 -24.19
C LEU A 147 -17.20 15.23 -25.44
N LEU A 148 -16.47 14.12 -25.59
CA LEU A 148 -15.68 13.85 -26.80
C LEU A 148 -16.54 13.76 -28.06
N LEU A 149 -17.66 13.04 -28.00
CA LEU A 149 -18.61 12.93 -29.11
C LEU A 149 -19.17 14.31 -29.49
N ALA A 150 -19.51 15.15 -28.50
CA ALA A 150 -19.96 16.52 -28.73
C ALA A 150 -18.89 17.42 -29.36
N MET A 151 -17.60 17.12 -29.14
CA MET A 151 -16.46 17.79 -29.78
C MET A 151 -16.13 17.22 -31.18
N GLY A 152 -16.94 16.29 -31.69
CA GLY A 152 -16.79 15.69 -33.02
C GLY A 152 -15.82 14.51 -33.06
N ALA A 153 -15.52 13.87 -31.93
CA ALA A 153 -14.80 12.60 -31.92
C ALA A 153 -15.66 11.50 -32.52
N THR A 154 -15.02 10.55 -33.20
CA THR A 154 -15.68 9.34 -33.69
C THR A 154 -15.56 8.21 -32.64
N THR A 155 -16.26 7.10 -32.85
CA THR A 155 -16.23 5.93 -31.96
C THR A 155 -14.86 5.28 -31.89
N GLN A 156 -14.03 5.43 -32.92
CA GLN A 156 -12.67 4.91 -32.98
C GLN A 156 -11.77 5.56 -31.91
N GLN A 157 -11.96 6.85 -31.63
CA GLN A 157 -11.19 7.60 -30.63
C GLN A 157 -11.58 7.25 -29.19
N LEU A 158 -12.72 6.58 -29.00
CA LEU A 158 -13.21 6.10 -27.71
C LEU A 158 -12.70 4.70 -27.35
N ILE A 159 -12.08 3.98 -28.30
CA ILE A 159 -11.58 2.62 -28.07
C ILE A 159 -10.43 2.64 -27.07
N PHE A 160 -10.58 1.87 -26.00
CA PHE A 160 -9.54 1.70 -24.99
C PHE A 160 -8.58 0.59 -25.41
N ASN A 161 -7.35 0.96 -25.77
CA ASN A 161 -6.27 0.02 -26.02
C ASN A 161 -5.08 0.30 -25.08
N PRO A 162 -4.98 -0.39 -23.92
CA PRO A 162 -3.94 -0.13 -22.92
C PRO A 162 -2.53 -0.47 -23.41
N LEU A 163 -2.38 -1.32 -24.44
CA LEU A 163 -1.09 -1.78 -24.95
C LEU A 163 -0.52 -0.83 -26.02
N MET A 164 -1.38 -0.12 -26.75
CA MET A 164 -0.97 0.78 -27.85
C MET A 164 -1.75 2.11 -27.84
N PRO A 165 -1.58 2.96 -26.81
CA PRO A 165 -2.21 4.28 -26.74
C PRO A 165 -1.88 5.18 -27.94
N GLY A 166 -0.66 5.05 -28.48
CA GLY A 166 -0.16 5.86 -29.59
C GLY A 166 -0.96 5.73 -30.89
N SER A 167 -1.65 4.60 -31.08
CA SER A 167 -2.48 4.36 -32.27
C SER A 167 -3.64 5.36 -32.41
N VAL A 168 -4.18 5.84 -31.28
CA VAL A 168 -5.25 6.84 -31.25
C VAL A 168 -4.68 8.26 -31.17
N MET A 169 -3.58 8.46 -30.43
CA MET A 169 -2.91 9.76 -30.31
C MET A 169 -2.42 10.32 -31.65
N GLY A 170 -2.02 9.45 -32.59
CA GLY A 170 -1.60 9.85 -33.94
C GLY A 170 -2.75 10.15 -34.89
N SER A 171 -4.01 10.02 -34.49
CA SER A 171 -5.16 10.22 -35.39
C SER A 171 -5.28 11.68 -35.84
N ALA A 172 -5.67 11.89 -37.10
CA ALA A 172 -5.83 13.23 -37.70
C ALA A 172 -6.82 14.13 -36.94
N TRP A 173 -7.73 13.55 -36.15
CA TRP A 173 -8.65 14.31 -35.30
C TRP A 173 -7.94 14.97 -34.10
N LEU A 174 -6.93 14.30 -33.53
CA LEU A 174 -6.10 14.80 -32.43
C LEU A 174 -4.92 15.66 -32.94
N THR A 175 -4.36 15.31 -34.10
CA THR A 175 -3.15 15.95 -34.68
C THR A 175 -3.44 16.99 -35.77
N GLY A 176 -4.72 17.26 -36.07
CA GLY A 176 -5.16 18.36 -36.93
C GLY A 176 -4.82 19.75 -36.34
N PRO A 177 -5.56 20.83 -36.67
CA PRO A 177 -5.30 22.13 -36.07
C PRO A 177 -5.25 22.01 -34.54
N ILE A 178 -4.07 22.28 -33.96
CA ILE A 178 -3.76 21.93 -32.57
C ILE A 178 -4.79 22.57 -31.65
N ASN A 179 -5.57 21.74 -30.98
CA ASN A 179 -6.55 22.15 -29.99
C ASN A 179 -6.27 21.45 -28.67
N TYR A 180 -5.59 22.17 -27.77
CA TYR A 180 -5.20 21.66 -26.46
C TYR A 180 -6.39 21.24 -25.59
N LEU A 181 -7.58 21.82 -25.79
CA LEU A 181 -8.79 21.39 -25.07
C LEU A 181 -9.24 20.00 -25.52
N ARG A 182 -9.23 19.70 -26.82
CA ARG A 182 -9.54 18.35 -27.34
C ARG A 182 -8.55 17.32 -26.80
N ILE A 183 -7.27 17.67 -26.81
CA ILE A 183 -6.21 16.82 -26.26
C ILE A 183 -6.43 16.60 -24.76
N ALA A 184 -6.73 17.64 -23.99
CA ALA A 184 -6.96 17.54 -22.56
C ALA A 184 -8.16 16.63 -22.22
N VAL A 185 -9.29 16.80 -22.92
CA VAL A 185 -10.49 15.96 -22.70
C VAL A 185 -10.23 14.50 -23.10
N TRP A 186 -9.53 14.28 -24.21
CA TRP A 186 -9.18 12.92 -24.65
C TRP A 186 -8.21 12.26 -23.68
N LEU A 187 -7.19 12.97 -23.21
CA LEU A 187 -6.28 12.50 -22.16
C LEU A 187 -7.06 12.19 -20.88
N ALA A 188 -8.00 13.04 -20.48
CA ALA A 188 -8.83 12.79 -19.30
C ALA A 188 -9.65 11.52 -19.45
N TYR A 189 -10.31 11.31 -20.59
CA TYR A 189 -11.06 10.09 -20.87
C TYR A 189 -10.17 8.85 -20.82
N TYR A 190 -9.05 8.88 -21.55
CA TYR A 190 -8.14 7.75 -21.66
C TYR A 190 -7.47 7.42 -20.33
N THR A 191 -6.95 8.43 -19.61
CA THR A 191 -6.35 8.26 -18.29
C THR A 191 -7.38 7.80 -17.26
N ASN A 192 -8.61 8.29 -17.30
CA ASN A 192 -9.68 7.85 -16.39
C ASN A 192 -10.02 6.36 -16.58
N LEU A 193 -10.10 5.91 -17.83
CA LEU A 193 -10.27 4.49 -18.16
C LEU A 193 -9.07 3.65 -17.76
N ALA A 194 -7.85 4.15 -17.99
CA ALA A 194 -6.63 3.48 -17.54
C ALA A 194 -6.65 3.33 -16.02
N LEU A 195 -6.90 4.40 -15.25
CA LEU A 195 -7.01 4.35 -13.79
C LEU A 195 -8.09 3.37 -13.33
N LEU A 196 -9.26 3.38 -13.95
CA LEU A 196 -10.33 2.42 -13.63
C LEU A 196 -9.90 0.97 -13.90
N ALA A 197 -9.28 0.73 -15.06
CA ALA A 197 -8.82 -0.60 -15.44
C ALA A 197 -7.70 -1.10 -14.51
N PHE A 198 -6.69 -0.28 -14.23
CA PHE A 198 -5.59 -0.62 -13.35
C PHE A 198 -6.08 -0.83 -11.91
N ASN A 199 -6.95 0.04 -11.40
CA ASN A 199 -7.41 -0.07 -10.01
C ASN A 199 -8.44 -1.18 -9.82
N VAL A 200 -9.31 -1.51 -10.78
CA VAL A 200 -10.39 -2.51 -10.56
C VAL A 200 -10.09 -3.87 -11.17
N LEU A 201 -9.53 -3.93 -12.38
CA LEU A 201 -9.36 -5.18 -13.12
C LEU A 201 -8.15 -5.99 -12.65
N LEU A 202 -7.23 -5.38 -11.90
CA LEU A 202 -6.08 -6.07 -11.33
C LEU A 202 -6.41 -6.51 -9.89
N PRO A 203 -6.76 -7.79 -9.65
CA PRO A 203 -7.09 -8.30 -8.32
C PRO A 203 -5.82 -8.54 -7.48
N MET A 204 -5.00 -7.51 -7.33
CA MET A 204 -3.71 -7.56 -6.65
C MET A 204 -3.47 -6.29 -5.84
N PHE A 205 -2.75 -6.41 -4.73
CA PHE A 205 -2.30 -5.23 -3.98
C PHE A 205 -1.18 -4.51 -4.74
N PRO A 206 -1.04 -3.18 -4.59
CA PRO A 206 -1.83 -2.27 -3.73
C PRO A 206 -3.13 -1.73 -4.37
N MET A 207 -3.56 -2.26 -5.52
CA MET A 207 -4.73 -1.75 -6.26
C MET A 207 -6.05 -2.03 -5.53
N ASP A 208 -7.06 -1.20 -5.78
CA ASP A 208 -8.40 -1.34 -5.19
C ASP A 208 -9.03 -2.70 -5.47
N GLY A 209 -8.78 -3.29 -6.63
CA GLY A 209 -9.36 -4.55 -7.09
C GLY A 209 -8.95 -5.72 -6.21
N GLY A 210 -7.71 -5.73 -5.72
CA GLY A 210 -7.25 -6.71 -4.73
C GLY A 210 -8.01 -6.57 -3.39
N ARG A 211 -8.33 -5.33 -3.01
CA ARG A 211 -9.04 -5.02 -1.77
C ARG A 211 -10.55 -5.25 -1.87
N LEU A 212 -11.17 -4.88 -2.99
CA LEU A 212 -12.55 -5.21 -3.33
C LEU A 212 -12.77 -6.72 -3.30
N LEU A 213 -11.83 -7.49 -3.88
CA LEU A 213 -11.86 -8.95 -3.83
C LEU A 213 -11.79 -9.46 -2.37
N GLN A 214 -10.88 -8.90 -1.57
CA GLN A 214 -10.75 -9.26 -0.16
C GLN A 214 -12.03 -8.99 0.63
N GLU A 215 -12.59 -7.79 0.51
CA GLU A 215 -13.77 -7.34 1.25
C GLU A 215 -15.04 -8.10 0.81
N PHE A 216 -15.11 -8.46 -0.46
CA PHE A 216 -16.15 -9.35 -0.96
C PHE A 216 -16.05 -10.76 -0.33
N LEU A 217 -14.85 -11.33 -0.27
CA LEU A 217 -14.60 -12.64 0.35
C LEU A 217 -14.78 -12.62 1.88
N TRP A 218 -14.54 -11.47 2.52
CA TRP A 218 -14.69 -11.29 3.96
C TRP A 218 -16.09 -11.66 4.44
N SER A 219 -17.13 -11.30 3.67
CA SER A 219 -18.52 -11.59 4.00
C SER A 219 -18.79 -13.06 4.38
N LYS A 220 -18.07 -14.02 3.79
CA LYS A 220 -18.25 -15.46 4.01
C LYS A 220 -17.12 -16.11 4.81
N GLN A 221 -15.90 -15.58 4.73
CA GLN A 221 -14.70 -16.29 5.20
C GLN A 221 -14.09 -15.68 6.47
N GLY A 222 -14.54 -14.50 6.89
CA GLY A 222 -13.87 -13.73 7.94
C GLY A 222 -12.61 -13.02 7.41
N TYR A 223 -12.15 -12.01 8.15
CA TYR A 223 -11.12 -11.08 7.67
C TYR A 223 -9.80 -11.79 7.34
N GLY A 224 -9.25 -12.56 8.29
CA GLY A 224 -7.95 -13.22 8.11
C GLY A 224 -7.90 -14.17 6.92
N LYS A 225 -8.90 -15.05 6.76
CA LYS A 225 -8.95 -15.98 5.61
C LYS A 225 -9.15 -15.23 4.29
N SER A 226 -10.00 -14.20 4.27
CA SER A 226 -10.21 -13.40 3.06
C SER A 226 -8.94 -12.68 2.61
N MET A 227 -8.17 -12.11 3.53
CA MET A 227 -6.91 -11.44 3.23
C MET A 227 -5.84 -12.42 2.74
N HIS A 228 -5.74 -13.60 3.34
CA HIS A 228 -4.85 -14.66 2.86
C HIS A 228 -5.20 -15.10 1.43
N ASN A 229 -6.49 -15.26 1.13
CA ASN A 229 -6.95 -15.67 -0.19
C ASN A 229 -6.73 -14.57 -1.23
N ALA A 230 -7.07 -13.31 -0.92
CA ALA A 230 -6.86 -12.18 -1.81
C ALA A 230 -5.36 -11.96 -2.14
N THR A 231 -4.48 -11.99 -1.15
CA THR A 231 -3.02 -11.89 -1.38
C THR A 231 -2.47 -13.07 -2.19
N THR A 232 -3.01 -14.27 -2.01
CA THR A 232 -2.60 -15.45 -2.79
C THR A 232 -3.07 -15.34 -4.24
N ILE A 233 -4.33 -14.93 -4.47
CA ILE A 233 -4.87 -14.70 -5.82
C ILE A 233 -4.06 -13.59 -6.52
N GLY A 234 -3.77 -12.48 -5.84
CA GLY A 234 -2.95 -11.40 -6.37
C GLY A 234 -1.53 -11.83 -6.73
N LEU A 235 -0.91 -12.72 -5.95
CA LEU A 235 0.42 -13.26 -6.25
C LEU A 235 0.40 -14.22 -7.45
N VAL A 236 -0.62 -15.07 -7.56
CA VAL A 236 -0.81 -15.91 -8.76
C VAL A 236 -1.02 -15.04 -9.99
N PHE A 237 -1.87 -14.01 -9.88
CA PHE A 237 -2.12 -13.06 -10.95
C PHE A 237 -0.85 -12.31 -11.37
N ALA A 238 -0.03 -11.87 -10.41
CA ALA A 238 1.27 -11.25 -10.67
C ALA A 238 2.19 -12.17 -11.50
N VAL A 239 2.27 -13.46 -11.15
CA VAL A 239 3.09 -14.44 -11.89
C VAL A 239 2.56 -14.62 -13.31
N VAL A 240 1.25 -14.80 -13.48
CA VAL A 240 0.63 -14.95 -14.81
C VAL A 240 0.86 -13.71 -15.67
N LEU A 241 0.68 -12.51 -15.10
CA LEU A 241 0.93 -11.24 -15.78
C LEU A 241 2.40 -11.09 -16.19
N GLY A 242 3.33 -11.48 -15.30
CA GLY A 242 4.76 -11.46 -15.57
C GLY A 242 5.17 -12.44 -16.69
N LEU A 243 4.64 -13.66 -16.66
CA LEU A 243 4.87 -14.65 -17.72
C LEU A 243 4.31 -14.18 -19.07
N PHE A 244 3.10 -13.63 -19.06
CA PHE A 244 2.49 -13.03 -20.26
C PHE A 244 3.35 -11.89 -20.81
N ALA A 245 3.84 -11.00 -19.95
CA ALA A 245 4.73 -9.91 -20.35
C ALA A 245 6.05 -10.44 -20.96
N MET A 246 6.61 -11.53 -20.42
CA MET A 246 7.82 -12.16 -20.97
C MET A 246 7.57 -12.83 -22.33
N THR A 247 6.45 -13.53 -22.52
CA THR A 247 6.13 -14.16 -23.81
C THR A 247 5.79 -13.12 -24.87
N ALA A 248 5.08 -12.05 -24.50
CA ALA A 248 4.75 -10.95 -25.41
C ALA A 248 5.98 -10.10 -25.78
N ARG A 249 7.02 -10.07 -24.93
CA ARG A 249 8.30 -9.40 -25.22
C ARG A 249 9.07 -10.06 -26.35
N SER A 250 8.77 -11.33 -26.69
CA SER A 250 9.41 -12.01 -27.81
C SER A 250 9.07 -11.39 -29.17
N ASP A 251 8.05 -10.54 -29.24
CA ASP A 251 7.69 -9.80 -30.44
C ASP A 251 8.38 -8.43 -30.46
N LYS A 252 9.23 -8.18 -31.47
CA LYS A 252 10.17 -7.02 -31.53
C LYS A 252 9.49 -5.65 -31.47
N SER A 253 8.17 -5.57 -31.67
CA SER A 253 7.43 -4.32 -31.86
C SER A 253 6.85 -3.71 -30.56
N SER A 254 6.89 -4.38 -29.41
CA SER A 254 6.18 -3.95 -28.19
C SER A 254 7.04 -3.91 -26.92
N ASN A 255 8.31 -3.51 -27.04
CA ASN A 255 9.30 -3.60 -25.94
C ASN A 255 9.00 -2.70 -24.74
N GLU A 256 8.42 -1.51 -24.93
CA GLU A 256 8.18 -0.57 -23.83
C GLU A 256 6.98 -0.98 -22.97
N ALA A 257 5.84 -1.29 -23.61
CA ALA A 257 4.61 -1.71 -22.91
C ALA A 257 4.80 -3.02 -22.13
N THR A 258 5.52 -4.01 -22.72
CA THR A 258 5.84 -5.27 -22.04
C THR A 258 6.83 -5.09 -20.89
N SER A 259 7.78 -4.16 -20.99
CA SER A 259 8.67 -3.80 -19.87
C SER A 259 7.88 -3.22 -18.68
N ASN A 260 6.94 -2.31 -18.97
CA ASN A 260 6.10 -1.70 -17.93
C ASN A 260 5.20 -2.73 -17.25
N LEU A 261 4.58 -3.64 -18.01
CA LEU A 261 3.76 -4.73 -17.46
C LEU A 261 4.58 -5.66 -16.56
N LEU A 262 5.81 -6.00 -16.94
CA LEU A 262 6.70 -6.81 -16.12
C LEU A 262 7.05 -6.09 -14.81
N MET A 263 7.35 -4.79 -14.86
CA MET A 263 7.63 -3.99 -13.66
C MET A 263 6.42 -3.94 -12.73
N ILE A 264 5.21 -3.73 -13.27
CA ILE A 264 3.96 -3.74 -12.51
C ILE A 264 3.75 -5.12 -11.87
N ALA A 265 3.95 -6.20 -12.62
CA ALA A 265 3.83 -7.57 -12.11
C ALA A 265 4.78 -7.85 -10.95
N VAL A 266 6.05 -7.46 -11.08
CA VAL A 266 7.07 -7.64 -10.02
C VAL A 266 6.72 -6.80 -8.79
N PHE A 267 6.39 -5.52 -8.97
CA PHE A 267 6.05 -4.62 -7.86
C PHE A 267 4.79 -5.07 -7.12
N CYS A 268 3.72 -5.37 -7.84
CA CYS A 268 2.46 -5.80 -7.25
C CYS A 268 2.57 -7.23 -6.66
N GLY A 269 3.40 -8.10 -7.26
CA GLY A 269 3.73 -9.40 -6.68
C GLY A 269 4.50 -9.27 -5.36
N PHE A 270 5.47 -8.36 -5.30
CA PHE A 270 6.21 -8.05 -4.08
C PHE A 270 5.29 -7.51 -2.98
N THR A 271 4.40 -6.58 -3.29
CA THR A 271 3.45 -6.04 -2.31
C THR A 271 2.45 -7.08 -1.81
N CYS A 272 1.94 -7.96 -2.68
CA CYS A 272 1.11 -9.09 -2.27
C CYS A 272 1.86 -10.03 -1.31
N TRP A 273 3.15 -10.28 -1.60
CA TRP A 273 4.00 -11.11 -0.75
C TRP A 273 4.29 -10.46 0.61
N THR A 274 4.56 -9.15 0.66
CA THR A 274 4.75 -8.43 1.91
C THR A 274 3.48 -8.43 2.76
N GLU A 275 2.32 -8.21 2.16
CA GLU A 275 1.02 -8.26 2.87
C GLU A 275 0.72 -9.66 3.42
N LYS A 276 1.00 -10.71 2.65
CA LYS A 276 0.84 -12.09 3.12
C LYS A 276 1.74 -12.40 4.32
N LYS A 277 2.99 -11.91 4.31
CA LYS A 277 3.91 -12.06 5.45
C LYS A 277 3.45 -11.29 6.68
N ARG A 278 2.94 -10.06 6.51
CA ARG A 278 2.36 -9.25 7.60
C ARG A 278 1.20 -9.98 8.27
N LEU A 279 0.29 -10.56 7.49
CA LEU A 279 -0.82 -11.35 8.03
C LEU A 279 -0.36 -12.58 8.82
N ALA A 280 0.63 -13.33 8.30
CA ALA A 280 1.17 -14.50 8.98
C ALA A 280 1.87 -14.13 10.31
N ALA A 281 2.61 -13.02 10.32
CA ALA A 281 3.25 -12.50 11.53
C ALA A 281 2.20 -12.12 12.59
N ALA A 282 1.11 -11.47 12.19
CA ALA A 282 0.04 -11.07 13.11
C ALA A 282 -0.75 -12.27 13.67
N ALA A 283 -1.01 -13.30 12.86
CA ALA A 283 -1.66 -14.53 13.33
C ALA A 283 -0.85 -15.25 14.43
N ASN A 284 0.48 -15.23 14.31
CA ASN A 284 1.39 -15.86 15.28
C ASN A 284 1.45 -15.12 16.63
N LEU A 285 1.02 -13.85 16.71
CA LEU A 285 1.08 -13.04 17.93
C LEU A 285 -0.12 -13.21 18.87
N GLY A 286 -0.97 -14.21 18.64
CA GLY A 286 -1.99 -14.63 19.60
C GLY A 286 -3.38 -14.05 19.37
N GLY A 287 -3.78 -13.83 18.12
CA GLY A 287 -5.19 -13.63 17.75
C GLY A 287 -5.89 -12.42 18.36
N ALA A 288 -5.16 -11.53 19.06
CA ALA A 288 -5.68 -10.23 19.41
C ALA A 288 -5.95 -9.52 18.09
N GLU A 289 -7.23 -9.27 17.86
CA GLU A 289 -7.87 -8.59 16.75
C GLU A 289 -7.13 -7.30 16.39
N TYR A 290 -6.00 -7.47 15.68
CA TYR A 290 -5.18 -6.38 15.23
C TYR A 290 -6.04 -5.54 14.29
N ASP A 291 -5.94 -4.24 14.44
CA ASP A 291 -6.74 -3.29 13.70
C ASP A 291 -6.17 -3.17 12.28
N PHE A 292 -6.47 -4.16 11.45
CA PHE A 292 -5.95 -4.33 10.10
C PHE A 292 -6.68 -3.39 9.12
N ALA A 293 -6.52 -2.09 9.28
CA ALA A 293 -6.89 -1.11 8.26
C ALA A 293 -5.63 -0.55 7.55
N PRO A 294 -4.66 -1.37 7.09
CA PRO A 294 -3.28 -0.91 6.92
C PRO A 294 -3.16 0.00 5.69
N ALA A 295 -3.95 -0.23 4.65
CA ALA A 295 -3.80 0.51 3.40
C ALA A 295 -4.27 1.98 3.46
N TYR A 296 -4.80 2.44 4.61
CA TYR A 296 -5.18 3.83 4.85
C TYR A 296 -4.59 4.41 6.14
N ARG A 297 -3.59 3.75 6.73
CA ARG A 297 -2.79 4.29 7.85
C ARG A 297 -1.45 4.77 7.29
N GLY A 298 -1.25 6.08 7.32
CA GLY A 298 0.01 6.73 7.01
C GLY A 298 1.12 6.26 7.95
N ALA A 299 2.37 6.43 7.52
CA ALA A 299 3.56 5.85 8.15
C ALA A 299 3.77 6.15 9.65
N ARG A 300 3.08 7.14 10.21
CA ARG A 300 3.16 7.47 11.64
C ARG A 300 2.81 6.29 12.54
N ASP A 301 1.94 5.40 12.07
CA ASP A 301 1.54 4.18 12.81
C ASP A 301 2.32 2.93 12.37
N GLU A 302 2.87 2.90 11.14
CA GLU A 302 3.69 1.77 10.65
C GLU A 302 4.97 1.61 11.48
N GLU A 303 5.60 2.71 11.91
CA GLU A 303 6.80 2.69 12.75
C GLU A 303 6.51 2.16 14.16
N SER A 304 5.38 2.60 14.75
CA SER A 304 4.89 2.10 16.05
C SER A 304 4.55 0.62 16.01
N ASP A 305 3.94 0.15 14.93
CA ASP A 305 3.54 -1.26 14.80
C ASP A 305 4.75 -2.15 14.45
N ALA A 306 5.71 -1.67 13.66
CA ALA A 306 6.98 -2.36 13.43
C ALA A 306 7.78 -2.52 14.73
N GLU A 307 7.79 -1.49 15.59
CA GLU A 307 8.47 -1.52 16.88
C GLU A 307 7.80 -2.50 17.86
N LYS A 308 6.45 -2.54 17.88
CA LYS A 308 5.68 -3.54 18.64
C LYS A 308 5.95 -4.96 18.15
N VAL A 309 6.00 -5.17 16.83
CA VAL A 309 6.32 -6.46 16.20
C VAL A 309 7.75 -6.90 16.55
N LEU A 310 8.72 -5.99 16.49
CA LEU A 310 10.10 -6.26 16.85
C LEU A 310 10.23 -6.58 18.35
N ALA A 311 9.53 -5.85 19.21
CA ALA A 311 9.50 -6.09 20.65
C ALA A 311 8.87 -7.45 20.98
N ALA A 312 7.78 -7.82 20.32
CA ALA A 312 7.12 -9.10 20.49
C ALA A 312 7.97 -10.28 19.97
N SER A 313 8.64 -10.11 18.82
CA SER A 313 9.61 -11.07 18.27
C SER A 313 10.77 -11.31 19.23
N LYS A 314 11.36 -10.24 19.77
CA LYS A 314 12.42 -10.34 20.81
C LYS A 314 11.94 -11.08 22.05
N ARG A 315 10.70 -10.86 22.50
CA ARG A 315 10.11 -11.58 23.64
C ARG A 315 9.95 -13.07 23.37
N ARG A 316 9.54 -13.46 22.15
CA ARG A 316 9.43 -14.86 21.72
C ARG A 316 10.78 -15.55 21.66
N ILE A 317 11.76 -14.96 21.00
CA ILE A 317 13.13 -15.51 20.92
C ILE A 317 13.70 -15.72 22.32
N LYS A 318 13.52 -14.74 23.22
CA LYS A 318 13.95 -14.87 24.61
C LYS A 318 13.20 -15.96 25.38
N ALA A 319 11.90 -16.14 25.12
CA ALA A 319 11.11 -17.19 25.75
C ALA A 319 11.53 -18.59 25.25
N GLU A 320 11.77 -18.76 23.94
CA GLU A 320 12.28 -20.00 23.34
C GLU A 320 13.68 -20.33 23.85
N GLU A 321 14.57 -19.35 23.95
CA GLU A 321 15.92 -19.54 24.50
C GLU A 321 15.88 -19.90 25.99
N THR A 322 14.95 -19.32 26.75
CA THR A 322 14.74 -19.65 28.17
C THR A 322 14.20 -21.07 28.33
N GLU A 323 13.26 -21.48 27.46
CA GLU A 323 12.71 -22.83 27.46
C GLU A 323 13.76 -23.87 27.05
N SER A 324 14.60 -23.58 26.03
CA SER A 324 15.72 -24.44 25.63
C SER A 324 16.69 -24.67 26.78
N LYS A 325 17.14 -23.59 27.44
CA LYS A 325 18.05 -23.69 28.60
C LYS A 325 17.43 -24.48 29.75
N ARG A 326 16.12 -24.34 29.96
CA ARG A 326 15.38 -25.09 30.99
C ARG A 326 15.30 -26.57 30.64
N GLN A 327 15.06 -26.89 29.37
CA GLN A 327 15.00 -28.27 28.87
C GLN A 327 16.38 -28.94 28.96
N GLU A 328 17.45 -28.24 28.57
CA GLU A 328 18.84 -28.70 28.74
C GLU A 328 19.18 -28.96 30.21
N GLU A 329 18.70 -28.12 31.13
CA GLU A 329 18.87 -28.32 32.57
C GLU A 329 18.14 -29.56 33.09
N VAL A 330 16.91 -29.80 32.63
CA VAL A 330 16.16 -31.03 32.96
C VAL A 330 16.87 -32.26 32.41
N ASP A 331 17.32 -32.23 31.15
CA ASP A 331 18.02 -33.34 30.52
C ASP A 331 19.36 -33.64 31.23
N ARG A 332 20.08 -32.61 31.69
CA ARG A 332 21.28 -32.73 32.52
C ARG A 332 20.98 -33.39 33.88
N ILE A 333 19.85 -33.07 34.50
CA ILE A 333 19.44 -33.68 35.77
C ILE A 333 19.06 -35.16 35.53
N LEU A 334 18.33 -35.45 34.46
CA LEU A 334 17.96 -36.83 34.09
C LEU A 334 19.19 -37.69 33.76
N SER A 335 20.19 -37.15 33.07
CA SER A 335 21.44 -37.86 32.81
C SER A 335 22.21 -38.19 34.09
N LYS A 336 22.26 -37.24 35.04
CA LYS A 336 22.87 -37.44 36.36
C LYS A 336 22.17 -38.55 37.16
N ILE A 337 20.83 -38.58 37.14
CA ILE A 337 20.03 -39.65 37.78
C ILE A 337 20.37 -41.01 37.15
N ARG A 338 20.53 -41.06 35.82
CA ARG A 338 20.87 -42.30 35.11
C ARG A 338 22.23 -42.87 35.52
N GLU A 339 23.20 -42.01 35.81
CA GLU A 339 24.58 -42.41 36.14
C GLU A 339 24.79 -42.71 37.62
N THR A 340 24.15 -41.95 38.52
CA THR A 340 24.48 -41.96 39.96
C THR A 340 23.29 -42.29 40.87
N GLY A 341 22.09 -42.48 40.30
CA GLY A 341 20.87 -42.78 41.03
C GLY A 341 20.21 -41.55 41.65
N MET A 342 18.94 -41.69 42.04
CA MET A 342 18.08 -40.58 42.50
C MET A 342 18.59 -39.86 43.77
N GLY A 343 19.40 -40.54 44.58
CA GLY A 343 19.93 -40.00 45.85
C GLY A 343 21.09 -39.00 45.68
N SER A 344 21.62 -38.80 44.47
CA SER A 344 22.72 -37.86 44.19
C SER A 344 22.28 -36.43 43.87
N LEU A 345 20.96 -36.19 43.85
CA LEU A 345 20.38 -34.88 43.53
C LEU A 345 20.54 -33.91 44.69
N THR A 346 20.91 -32.67 44.35
CA THR A 346 20.86 -31.56 45.30
C THR A 346 19.41 -31.11 45.50
N ARG A 347 19.12 -30.48 46.66
CA ARG A 347 17.78 -29.91 46.94
C ARG A 347 17.27 -28.97 45.84
N LYS A 348 18.17 -28.26 45.16
CA LYS A 348 17.84 -27.34 44.06
C LYS A 348 17.46 -28.09 42.77
N GLU A 349 18.17 -29.16 42.43
CA GLU A 349 17.85 -30.01 41.27
C GLU A 349 16.52 -30.76 41.47
N GLU A 350 16.24 -31.23 42.69
CA GLU A 350 14.97 -31.88 43.02
C GLU A 350 13.78 -30.92 42.88
N GLN A 351 13.92 -29.67 43.32
CA GLN A 351 12.90 -28.63 43.15
C GLN A 351 12.64 -28.30 41.67
N THR A 352 13.69 -28.18 40.85
CA THR A 352 13.54 -27.94 39.40
C THR A 352 12.78 -29.08 38.72
N LEU A 353 13.09 -30.33 39.06
CA LEU A 353 12.43 -31.51 38.48
C LEU A 353 10.95 -31.63 38.91
N ARG A 354 10.65 -31.37 40.19
CA ARG A 354 9.27 -31.36 40.71
C ARG A 354 8.44 -30.26 40.06
N GLY A 355 8.98 -29.05 39.94
CA GLY A 355 8.30 -27.93 39.30
C GLY A 355 7.96 -28.21 37.84
N GLU A 356 8.85 -28.89 37.09
CA GLU A 356 8.56 -29.26 35.70
C GLU A 356 7.52 -30.39 35.60
N THR A 357 7.53 -31.32 36.55
CA THR A 357 6.55 -32.42 36.61
C THR A 357 5.13 -31.89 36.87
N GLU A 358 4.98 -30.94 37.80
CA GLU A 358 3.71 -30.26 38.08
C GLU A 358 3.22 -29.44 36.88
N ARG A 359 4.12 -28.70 36.24
CA ARG A 359 3.84 -27.92 35.04
C ARG A 359 3.38 -28.77 33.86
N ARG A 360 3.99 -29.95 33.64
CA ARG A 360 3.57 -30.89 32.59
C ARG A 360 2.22 -31.54 32.88
N ARG A 361 1.94 -31.88 34.14
CA ARG A 361 0.61 -32.34 34.58
C ARG A 361 -0.46 -31.29 34.35
N GLY A 362 -0.18 -30.01 34.65
CA GLY A 362 -1.10 -28.90 34.42
C GLY A 362 -1.34 -28.53 32.94
N LYS A 363 -0.55 -29.06 32.00
CA LYS A 363 -0.79 -28.89 30.54
C LYS A 363 -1.61 -30.03 29.92
N GLN A 364 -1.83 -31.14 30.64
CA GLN A 364 -2.52 -32.34 30.15
C GLN A 364 -3.94 -32.52 30.72
N GLY A 365 -4.31 -31.75 31.74
CA GLY A 365 -5.69 -31.63 32.23
C GLY A 365 -6.28 -30.29 31.81
#